data_AF-A0A2D7BTU8-F1
#
_entry.id   AF-A0A2D7BTU8-F1
#
_cell.length_a   1.000
_cell.length_b   1.000
_cell.length_c   1.000
_cell.angle_alpha   90.00
_cell.angle_beta   90.00
_cell.angle_gamma   90.00
#
_symmetry.space_group_name_H-M   'P 1'
#
loop_
_entity.id
_entity.type
_entity.pdbx_description
1 polymer ?
#
loop_
_entity_poly.entity_id
_entity_poly.type
_entity_poly.pdbx_seq_one_letter_code
_entity_poly.pdbx_strand_id
1 'polypeptide(L)'
;MKYTYLIILSLLTLDLSSQVSKSSLFDELDGVKLITDDHSVYSRCPISSAGCLTTSADGNLTIYIKDSLSSPYEDVSIFGLLFDAFQYQENGDINNLKTCRMKLAYARSNKYREITNLLRDEC
;
A
#
# COMPACT_ATOMS: atom_id res chain seq x y z
N MET A 1 23.87 -1.95 52.12
CA MET A 1 23.43 -3.27 51.62
C MET A 1 22.59 -3.06 50.36
N LYS A 2 22.93 -3.79 49.30
CA LYS A 2 22.39 -3.66 47.93
C LYS A 2 20.97 -4.24 47.85
N TYR A 3 20.00 -3.48 47.37
CA TYR A 3 18.73 -3.99 46.89
C TYR A 3 18.81 -4.14 45.37
N THR A 4 19.02 -5.37 44.90
CA THR A 4 18.87 -5.75 43.49
C THR A 4 17.40 -5.93 43.18
N TYR A 5 16.77 -4.91 42.60
CA TYR A 5 15.48 -5.05 41.91
C TYR A 5 15.76 -5.40 40.44
N LEU A 6 15.64 -6.69 40.10
CA LEU A 6 15.56 -7.15 38.73
C LEU A 6 14.15 -6.86 38.22
N ILE A 7 13.95 -5.71 37.59
CA ILE A 7 12.77 -5.45 36.76
C ILE A 7 13.06 -6.09 35.40
N ILE A 8 12.59 -7.32 35.20
CA ILE A 8 12.52 -7.92 33.87
C ILE A 8 11.37 -7.21 33.16
N LEU A 9 11.70 -6.12 32.47
CA LEU A 9 10.81 -5.46 31.53
C LEU A 9 10.74 -6.37 30.29
N SER A 10 9.86 -7.38 30.34
CA SER A 10 9.49 -8.14 29.16
C SER A 10 8.75 -7.19 28.22
N LEU A 11 9.50 -6.59 27.30
CA LEU A 11 8.97 -5.93 26.11
C LEU A 11 8.19 -7.00 25.34
N LEU A 12 6.87 -7.00 25.53
CA LEU A 12 5.95 -7.54 24.54
C LEU A 12 6.13 -6.69 23.28
N THR A 13 7.10 -7.05 22.45
CA THR A 13 7.06 -6.68 21.04
C THR A 13 5.89 -7.45 20.46
N LEU A 14 4.72 -6.82 20.48
CA LEU A 14 3.63 -7.17 19.58
C LEU A 14 4.18 -6.91 18.18
N ASP A 15 4.76 -7.94 17.57
CA ASP A 15 5.02 -7.98 16.13
C ASP A 15 3.66 -7.99 15.44
N LEU A 16 3.06 -6.81 15.32
CA LEU A 16 1.92 -6.55 14.47
C LEU A 16 2.41 -6.48 13.01
N SER A 17 3.15 -7.48 12.55
CA SER A 17 3.24 -7.76 11.13
C SER A 17 1.97 -8.52 10.75
N SER A 18 0.82 -7.85 10.81
CA SER A 18 -0.36 -8.34 10.10
C SER A 18 0.09 -8.47 8.65
N GLN A 19 0.20 -9.70 8.17
CA GLN A 19 0.50 -9.99 6.76
C GLN A 19 -0.73 -9.56 5.95
N VAL A 20 -0.92 -8.26 5.77
CA VAL A 20 -1.98 -7.69 4.93
C VAL A 20 -1.62 -8.07 3.50
N SER A 21 -2.37 -9.01 2.94
CA SER A 21 -2.23 -9.41 1.54
C SER A 21 -3.06 -8.49 0.65
N LYS A 22 -2.67 -8.39 -0.61
CA LYS A 22 -3.44 -7.68 -1.63
C LYS A 22 -4.88 -8.20 -1.74
N SER A 23 -5.08 -9.52 -1.64
CA SER A 23 -6.42 -10.13 -1.72
C SER A 23 -7.30 -9.76 -0.53
N SER A 24 -6.76 -9.84 0.70
CA SER A 24 -7.49 -9.46 1.92
C SER A 24 -7.95 -8.02 1.86
N LEU A 25 -7.05 -7.14 1.41
CA LEU A 25 -7.34 -5.72 1.26
C LEU A 25 -8.40 -5.46 0.18
N PHE A 26 -8.36 -6.21 -0.93
CA PHE A 26 -9.40 -6.13 -1.96
C PHE A 26 -10.77 -6.54 -1.43
N ASP A 27 -10.85 -7.58 -0.62
CA ASP A 27 -12.10 -8.08 -0.05
C ASP A 27 -12.72 -7.10 0.97
N GLU A 28 -11.89 -6.28 1.61
CA GLU A 28 -12.30 -5.24 2.57
C GLU A 28 -12.84 -3.97 1.89
N LEU A 29 -12.57 -3.78 0.60
CA LEU A 29 -12.96 -2.58 -0.14
C LEU A 29 -14.36 -2.73 -0.75
N ASP A 30 -15.29 -1.86 -0.34
CA ASP A 30 -16.62 -1.82 -0.95
C ASP A 30 -16.61 -1.00 -2.25
N GLY A 31 -17.04 -1.60 -3.36
CA GLY A 31 -17.29 -0.89 -4.61
C GLY A 31 -16.06 -0.32 -5.35
N VAL A 32 -14.83 -0.62 -4.92
CA VAL A 32 -13.60 -0.14 -5.59
C VAL A 32 -13.40 -0.91 -6.90
N LYS A 33 -13.27 -0.17 -8.01
CA LYS A 33 -12.98 -0.75 -9.34
C LYS A 33 -11.48 -0.70 -9.62
N LEU A 34 -10.92 -1.79 -10.15
CA LEU A 34 -9.56 -1.82 -10.71
C LEU A 34 -9.64 -1.87 -12.24
N ILE A 35 -8.94 -0.95 -12.91
CA ILE A 35 -8.80 -0.89 -14.35
C ILE A 35 -7.30 -0.90 -14.69
N THR A 36 -6.87 -1.96 -15.36
CA THR A 36 -5.50 -2.11 -15.87
C THR A 36 -5.50 -1.79 -17.37
N ASP A 37 -5.09 -0.57 -17.73
CA ASP A 37 -5.08 -0.05 -19.11
C ASP A 37 -4.24 1.22 -19.21
N ASP A 38 -3.16 1.18 -20.00
CA ASP A 38 -2.23 2.30 -20.18
C ASP A 38 -2.90 3.58 -20.71
N HIS A 39 -3.88 3.44 -21.60
CA HIS A 39 -4.61 4.58 -22.18
C HIS A 39 -5.47 5.30 -21.13
N SER A 40 -6.14 4.54 -20.26
CA SER A 40 -6.90 5.08 -19.14
C SER A 40 -6.00 5.78 -18.13
N VAL A 41 -4.81 5.25 -17.85
CA VAL A 41 -3.84 5.92 -16.95
C VAL A 41 -3.39 7.26 -17.55
N TYR A 42 -3.00 7.27 -18.83
CA TYR A 42 -2.53 8.50 -19.49
C TYR A 42 -3.56 9.63 -19.45
N SER A 43 -4.85 9.29 -19.56
CA SER A 43 -5.94 10.28 -19.58
C SER A 43 -6.44 10.71 -18.19
N ARG A 44 -6.21 9.91 -17.15
CA ARG A 44 -6.84 10.12 -15.83
C ARG A 44 -5.86 10.35 -14.69
N CYS A 45 -4.62 9.91 -14.82
CA CYS A 45 -3.62 10.02 -13.77
C CYS A 45 -2.62 11.13 -14.04
N PRO A 46 -1.89 11.61 -13.00
CA PRO A 46 -0.78 12.53 -13.18
C PRO A 46 0.23 12.00 -14.19
N ILE A 47 0.80 12.92 -14.98
CA ILE A 47 1.84 12.59 -15.97
C ILE A 47 2.96 11.83 -15.27
N SER A 48 3.47 10.79 -15.93
CA SER A 48 4.53 9.87 -15.46
C SER A 48 4.15 8.90 -14.32
N SER A 49 2.93 8.95 -13.79
CA SER A 49 2.52 7.99 -12.76
C SER A 49 2.42 6.54 -13.30
N ALA A 50 2.65 5.57 -12.42
CA ALA A 50 2.37 4.15 -12.67
C ALA A 50 0.86 3.83 -12.59
N GLY A 51 0.11 4.66 -11.87
CA GLY A 51 -1.33 4.52 -11.65
C GLY A 51 -1.85 5.58 -10.68
N CYS A 52 -3.16 5.62 -10.44
CA CYS A 52 -3.77 6.54 -9.49
C CYS A 52 -5.11 6.01 -8.98
N LEU A 53 -5.46 6.44 -7.76
CA LEU A 53 -6.82 6.35 -7.23
C LEU A 53 -7.57 7.61 -7.62
N THR A 54 -8.80 7.44 -8.10
CA THR A 54 -9.70 8.53 -8.47
C THR A 54 -11.06 8.32 -7.84
N THR A 55 -11.77 9.41 -7.60
CA THR A 55 -13.14 9.41 -7.06
C THR A 55 -14.07 10.06 -8.09
N SER A 56 -15.16 9.37 -8.44
CA SER A 56 -16.19 9.95 -9.30
C SER A 56 -17.01 11.00 -8.55
N ALA A 57 -17.81 11.80 -9.28
CA ALA A 57 -18.74 12.75 -8.67
C ALA A 57 -19.74 12.09 -7.69
N ASP A 58 -20.08 10.82 -7.95
CA ASP A 58 -20.99 10.01 -7.12
C ASP A 58 -20.26 9.29 -5.96
N GLY A 59 -18.97 9.58 -5.74
CA GLY A 59 -18.19 9.00 -4.65
C GLY A 59 -17.58 7.63 -4.94
N ASN A 60 -17.76 7.08 -6.15
CA ASN A 60 -17.19 5.77 -6.49
C ASN A 60 -15.68 5.85 -6.68
N LEU A 61 -14.95 4.94 -6.04
CA LEU A 61 -13.50 4.85 -6.15
C LEU A 61 -13.09 3.97 -7.32
N THR A 62 -12.13 4.44 -8.11
CA THR A 62 -11.54 3.68 -9.22
C THR A 62 -10.03 3.82 -9.24
N ILE A 63 -9.35 2.68 -9.24
CA ILE A 63 -7.92 2.55 -9.41
C ILE A 63 -7.62 2.32 -10.89
N TYR A 64 -6.78 3.18 -11.45
CA TYR A 64 -6.21 3.01 -12.79
C TYR A 64 -4.73 2.64 -12.65
N ILE A 65 -4.28 1.61 -13.35
CA ILE A 65 -2.87 1.17 -13.34
C ILE A 65 -2.41 0.77 -14.73
N LYS A 66 -1.12 0.98 -15.00
CA LYS A 66 -0.49 0.62 -16.27
C LYS A 66 -0.38 -0.90 -16.42
N ASP A 67 -0.70 -1.41 -17.60
CA ASP A 67 -0.50 -2.83 -17.95
C ASP A 67 0.91 -3.12 -18.44
N SER A 68 1.67 -2.08 -18.81
CA SER A 68 3.07 -2.19 -19.26
C SER A 68 4.10 -2.34 -18.13
N LEU A 69 3.66 -2.32 -16.85
CA LEU A 69 4.54 -2.50 -15.71
C LEU A 69 5.03 -3.96 -15.62
N SER A 70 6.26 -4.16 -15.17
CA SER A 70 6.69 -5.51 -14.83
C SER A 70 5.90 -6.01 -13.61
N SER A 71 5.60 -7.32 -13.58
CA SER A 71 4.70 -7.91 -12.59
C SER A 71 5.01 -7.54 -11.12
N PRO A 72 6.27 -7.50 -10.65
CA PRO A 72 6.55 -7.05 -9.28
C PRO A 72 6.17 -5.58 -9.03
N TYR A 73 6.41 -4.70 -10.01
CA TYR A 73 6.12 -3.26 -9.89
C TYR A 73 4.61 -3.01 -9.95
N GLU A 74 3.92 -3.71 -10.84
CA GLU A 74 2.46 -3.72 -10.91
C GLU A 74 1.86 -4.17 -9.58
N ASP A 75 2.30 -5.31 -9.04
CA ASP A 75 1.73 -5.90 -7.83
C ASP A 75 1.86 -4.99 -6.60
N VAL A 76 3.05 -4.42 -6.39
CA VAL A 76 3.30 -3.47 -5.29
C VAL A 76 2.54 -2.16 -5.50
N SER A 77 2.35 -1.72 -6.74
CA SER A 77 1.58 -0.52 -7.06
C SER A 77 0.09 -0.71 -6.83
N ILE A 78 -0.48 -1.86 -7.26
CA ILE A 78 -1.87 -2.23 -6.97
C ILE A 78 -2.07 -2.28 -5.46
N PHE A 79 -1.18 -2.96 -4.72
CA PHE A 79 -1.28 -3.03 -3.26
C PHE A 79 -1.30 -1.63 -2.61
N GLY A 80 -0.41 -0.73 -3.04
CA GLY A 80 -0.39 0.65 -2.54
C GLY A 80 -1.69 1.40 -2.83
N LEU A 81 -2.21 1.31 -4.06
CA LEU A 81 -3.42 2.01 -4.48
C LEU A 81 -4.69 1.49 -3.79
N LEU A 82 -4.76 0.18 -3.51
CA LEU A 82 -5.81 -0.39 -2.68
C LEU A 82 -5.71 0.11 -1.24
N PHE A 83 -4.50 0.26 -0.73
CA PHE A 83 -4.30 0.74 0.63
C PHE A 83 -4.65 2.22 0.75
N ASP A 84 -4.40 3.00 -0.29
CA ASP A 84 -4.92 4.37 -0.44
C ASP A 84 -6.45 4.37 -0.45
N ALA A 85 -7.09 3.47 -1.20
CA ALA A 85 -8.54 3.36 -1.24
C ALA A 85 -9.13 3.01 0.13
N PHE A 86 -8.51 2.07 0.85
CA PHE A 86 -8.90 1.68 2.19
C PHE A 86 -8.79 2.87 3.16
N GLN A 87 -7.66 3.57 3.15
CA GLN A 87 -7.48 4.76 3.99
C GLN A 87 -8.52 5.83 3.69
N TYR A 88 -8.82 6.07 2.41
CA TYR A 88 -9.80 7.06 1.99
C TYR A 88 -11.23 6.66 2.42
N GLN A 89 -11.61 5.40 2.30
CA GLN A 89 -12.92 4.92 2.78
C GLN A 89 -13.07 5.06 4.29
N GLU A 90 -12.01 4.73 5.04
CA GLU A 90 -12.04 4.76 6.51
C GLU A 90 -11.92 6.17 7.10
N ASN A 91 -11.11 7.04 6.48
CA ASN A 91 -10.70 8.31 7.08
C ASN A 91 -11.00 9.55 6.22
N GLY A 92 -11.42 9.38 4.97
CA GLY A 92 -11.60 10.48 4.01
C GLY A 92 -10.31 11.15 3.53
N ASP A 93 -9.14 10.63 3.93
CA ASP A 93 -7.83 11.17 3.57
C ASP A 93 -6.78 10.05 3.43
N ILE A 94 -5.71 10.34 2.69
CA ILE A 94 -4.64 9.40 2.36
C ILE A 94 -3.34 9.84 3.03
N ASN A 95 -2.80 8.98 3.89
CA ASN A 95 -1.47 9.19 4.46
C ASN A 95 -0.40 8.50 3.59
N ASN A 96 0.23 9.29 2.72
CA ASN A 96 1.26 8.80 1.79
C ASN A 96 2.43 8.09 2.49
N LEU A 97 2.83 8.51 3.70
CA LEU A 97 3.90 7.85 4.44
C LEU A 97 3.46 6.46 4.94
N LYS A 98 2.21 6.31 5.35
CA LYS A 98 1.63 5.01 5.72
C LYS A 98 1.59 4.09 4.52
N THR A 99 1.14 4.57 3.36
CA THR A 99 1.16 3.83 2.10
C THR A 99 2.56 3.39 1.72
N CYS A 100 3.54 4.29 1.83
CA CYS A 100 4.93 3.97 1.52
C CYS A 100 5.49 2.84 2.39
N ARG A 101 5.24 2.90 3.71
CA ARG A 101 5.63 1.84 4.65
C ARG A 101 4.94 0.51 4.34
N MET A 102 3.65 0.55 3.97
CA MET A 102 2.90 -0.64 3.62
C MET A 102 3.41 -1.26 2.31
N LYS A 103 3.68 -0.46 1.27
CA LYS A 103 4.31 -0.94 0.03
C LYS A 103 5.66 -1.60 0.30
N LEU A 104 6.48 -1.00 1.16
CA LEU A 104 7.78 -1.55 1.55
C LEU A 104 7.64 -2.88 2.30
N ALA A 105 6.70 -2.98 3.23
CA ALA A 105 6.42 -4.22 3.96
C ALA A 105 5.93 -5.34 3.02
N TYR A 106 5.03 -5.00 2.10
CA TYR A 106 4.50 -5.93 1.09
C TYR A 106 5.57 -6.39 0.10
N ALA A 107 6.44 -5.50 -0.37
CA ALA A 107 7.56 -5.87 -1.25
C ALA A 107 8.54 -6.82 -0.54
N ARG A 108 8.80 -6.60 0.76
CA ARG A 108 9.65 -7.47 1.58
C ARG A 108 9.05 -8.86 1.78
N SER A 109 7.77 -8.95 2.12
CA SER A 109 7.09 -10.24 2.35
C SER A 109 7.06 -11.09 1.08
N ASN A 110 6.90 -10.46 -0.09
CA ASN A 110 6.91 -11.12 -1.39
C ASN A 110 8.32 -11.30 -2.01
N LYS A 111 9.39 -10.95 -1.29
CA LYS A 111 10.79 -11.09 -1.72
C LYS A 111 11.14 -10.29 -3.00
N TYR A 112 10.45 -9.19 -3.26
CA TYR A 112 10.74 -8.27 -4.37
C TYR A 112 11.92 -7.36 -4.03
N ARG A 113 13.14 -7.90 -4.14
CA ARG A 113 14.37 -7.23 -3.65
C ARG A 113 14.66 -5.90 -4.34
N GLU A 114 14.47 -5.83 -5.65
CA GLU A 114 14.71 -4.61 -6.43
C GLU A 114 13.79 -3.46 -5.98
N ILE A 115 12.48 -3.73 -5.93
CA ILE A 115 11.49 -2.76 -5.47
C ILE A 115 11.67 -2.40 -4.00
N THR A 116 12.06 -3.37 -3.16
CA THR A 116 12.37 -3.10 -1.75
C THR A 116 13.51 -2.10 -1.61
N ASN A 117 14.54 -2.19 -2.46
CA ASN A 117 15.65 -1.23 -2.43
C ASN A 117 15.20 0.14 -2.93
N LEU A 118 14.47 0.18 -4.05
CA LEU A 118 13.90 1.42 -4.59
C LEU A 118 13.04 2.15 -3.53
N LEU A 119 12.07 1.45 -2.95
CA LEU A 119 11.16 2.01 -1.95
C LEU A 119 11.87 2.45 -0.65
N ARG A 120 13.02 1.87 -0.30
CA ARG A 120 13.77 2.32 0.88
C ARG A 120 14.36 3.72 0.69
N ASP A 121 14.68 4.07 -0.55
CA ASP A 121 15.26 5.37 -0.88
C ASP A 121 14.16 6.43 -1.10
N GLU A 122 12.94 5.99 -1.46
CA GLU A 122 11.79 6.86 -1.75
C GLU A 122 10.87 7.19 -0.55
N CYS A 123 10.85 6.41 0.53
CA CYS A 123 9.76 6.41 1.55
C CYS A 123 9.98 7.17 2.91
#